data_AF-A0A7C5P4T9-F1
#
_entry.id   AF-A0A7C5P4T9-F1
#
_cell.length_a   1.000
_cell.length_b   1.000
_cell.length_c   1.000
_cell.angle_alpha   90.00
_cell.angle_beta   90.00
_cell.angle_gamma   90.00
#
_symmetry.space_group_name_H-M   'P 1'
#
loop_
_entity.id
_entity.type
_entity.pdbx_description
1 polymer ?
#
loop_
_entity_poly.entity_id
_entity_poly.type
_entity_poly.pdbx_seq_one_letter_code
_entity_poly.pdbx_strand_id
1 'polypeptide(L)'
;MMKQISLTSVMLALLLSLPAALAGELRFARYYSDNMILQCDKPVVVSGFGAGNVTVSFAGQKKTATADANGRWSVTLDPLPANAQPQTLTVQAGKEQVALQNVLVGDVFLFARQTSVPNAECGARKAEPLLRAISIKTIPATEPQPDLAVEATSGWTSL
;
A
#
# COMPACT_ATOMS: atom_id res chain seq x y z
N MET A 1 53.38 -38.86 -5.39
CA MET A 1 52.39 -38.56 -4.34
C MET A 1 51.70 -37.24 -4.68
N MET A 2 50.55 -37.29 -5.37
CA MET A 2 49.74 -36.10 -5.67
C MET A 2 48.48 -36.16 -4.80
N LYS A 3 48.29 -35.16 -3.93
CA LYS A 3 47.10 -35.01 -3.09
C LYS A 3 45.90 -34.81 -4.00
N GLN A 4 45.01 -35.80 -4.06
CA GLN A 4 43.69 -35.61 -4.65
C GLN A 4 42.90 -34.64 -3.79
N ILE A 5 42.70 -33.43 -4.31
CA ILE A 5 41.79 -32.46 -3.73
C ILE A 5 40.38 -32.98 -4.04
N SER A 6 39.69 -33.48 -3.01
CA SER A 6 38.38 -34.12 -3.15
C SER A 6 37.35 -33.11 -3.66
N LEU A 7 36.81 -33.33 -4.86
CA LEU A 7 35.80 -32.47 -5.50
C LEU A 7 34.52 -32.29 -4.65
N THR A 8 34.29 -33.18 -3.69
CA THR A 8 33.16 -33.09 -2.75
C THR A 8 33.23 -31.89 -1.82
N SER A 9 34.43 -31.36 -1.53
CA SER A 9 34.59 -30.21 -0.62
C SER A 9 34.34 -28.86 -1.31
N VAL A 10 34.45 -28.78 -2.64
CA VAL A 10 34.14 -27.55 -3.40
C VAL A 10 32.63 -27.41 -3.62
N MET A 11 31.92 -28.54 -3.74
CA MET A 11 30.47 -28.54 -3.98
C MET A 11 29.64 -28.19 -2.72
N LEU A 12 30.22 -28.33 -1.52
CA LEU A 12 29.56 -27.95 -0.26
C LEU A 12 29.75 -26.47 0.10
N ALA A 13 30.74 -25.79 -0.50
CA ALA A 13 30.96 -24.36 -0.28
C ALA A 13 30.06 -23.45 -1.15
N LEU A 14 29.41 -24.00 -2.17
CA LEU A 14 28.52 -23.25 -3.06
C LEU A 14 27.04 -23.26 -2.63
N LEU A 15 26.68 -24.04 -1.60
CA LEU A 15 25.29 -24.17 -1.12
C LEU A 15 24.89 -23.17 -0.01
N LEU A 16 25.74 -22.20 0.32
CA LEU A 16 25.45 -21.13 1.29
C LEU A 16 25.18 -19.78 0.62
N SER A 17 24.75 -19.77 -0.65
CA SER A 17 24.09 -18.60 -1.22
C SER A 17 22.73 -18.44 -0.52
N LEU A 18 22.71 -17.72 0.60
CA LEU A 18 21.48 -17.19 1.19
C LEU A 18 20.65 -16.60 0.06
N PRO A 19 19.38 -16.99 -0.12
CA PRO A 19 18.49 -16.20 -0.93
C PRO A 19 18.42 -14.85 -0.23
N ALA A 20 19.00 -13.82 -0.87
CA ALA A 20 18.62 -12.46 -0.56
C ALA A 20 17.11 -12.44 -0.70
N ALA A 21 16.38 -12.33 0.42
CA ALA A 21 14.95 -12.13 0.39
C ALA A 21 14.72 -11.03 -0.65
N LEU A 22 13.98 -11.36 -1.72
CA LEU A 22 13.58 -10.39 -2.74
C LEU A 22 12.93 -9.26 -1.96
N ALA A 23 13.70 -8.20 -1.69
CA ALA A 23 13.21 -7.05 -0.98
C ALA A 23 12.22 -6.42 -1.95
N GLY A 24 10.94 -6.70 -1.74
CA GLY A 24 9.89 -6.06 -2.50
C GLY A 24 10.00 -4.56 -2.31
N GLU A 25 9.85 -3.81 -3.40
CA GLU A 25 9.81 -2.35 -3.39
C GLU A 25 8.86 -1.86 -2.29
N LEU A 26 9.33 -0.93 -1.44
CA LEU A 26 8.48 -0.30 -0.45
C LEU A 26 7.36 0.47 -1.15
N ARG A 27 6.11 0.09 -0.92
CA ARG A 27 4.94 0.77 -1.50
C ARG A 27 3.70 0.56 -0.65
N PHE A 28 2.71 1.43 -0.80
CA PHE A 28 1.37 1.19 -0.26
C PHE A 28 0.62 0.12 -1.07
N ALA A 29 -0.43 -0.46 -0.49
CA ALA A 29 -1.40 -1.23 -1.27
C ALA A 29 -2.07 -0.33 -2.33
N ARG A 30 -2.53 -0.89 -3.46
CA ARG A 30 -2.86 -0.07 -4.63
C ARG A 30 -4.08 0.85 -4.50
N TYR A 31 -4.93 0.64 -3.50
CA TYR A 31 -6.07 1.52 -3.26
C TYR A 31 -5.69 2.81 -2.50
N TYR A 32 -4.45 2.93 -2.03
CA TYR A 32 -3.89 4.18 -1.51
C TYR A 32 -3.26 5.00 -2.65
N SER A 33 -3.48 6.31 -2.66
CA SER A 33 -2.80 7.27 -3.54
C SER A 33 -2.93 8.68 -2.98
N ASP A 34 -2.28 9.65 -3.63
CA ASP A 34 -2.44 11.06 -3.31
C ASP A 34 -3.91 11.49 -3.37
N ASN A 35 -4.28 12.54 -2.64
CA ASN A 35 -5.65 13.04 -2.59
C ASN A 35 -6.65 12.03 -2.01
N MET A 36 -6.24 11.10 -1.16
CA MET A 36 -7.18 10.17 -0.51
C MET A 36 -7.78 10.71 0.79
N ILE A 37 -8.85 10.07 1.27
CA ILE A 37 -9.46 10.32 2.59
C ILE A 37 -9.27 9.07 3.45
N LEU A 38 -8.80 9.24 4.68
CA LEU A 38 -8.81 8.22 5.73
C LEU A 38 -10.05 8.36 6.62
N GLN A 39 -10.64 7.24 7.03
CA GLN A 39 -11.82 7.22 7.88
C GLN A 39 -11.55 7.88 9.24
N CYS A 40 -12.42 8.81 9.67
CA CYS A 40 -12.37 9.44 10.98
C CYS A 40 -12.99 8.57 12.08
N ASP A 41 -12.62 8.87 13.34
CA ASP A 41 -13.20 8.35 14.58
C ASP A 41 -13.20 6.81 14.75
N LYS A 42 -12.41 6.12 13.92
CA LYS A 42 -12.20 4.67 13.96
C LYS A 42 -10.73 4.36 13.75
N PRO A 43 -10.24 3.22 14.27
CA PRO A 43 -8.90 2.76 13.95
C PRO A 43 -8.74 2.56 12.43
N VAL A 44 -7.63 3.05 11.88
CA VAL A 44 -7.35 3.00 10.44
C VAL A 44 -6.21 2.03 10.19
N VAL A 45 -6.47 0.97 9.42
CA VAL A 45 -5.41 0.09 8.94
C VAL A 45 -4.71 0.75 7.76
N VAL A 46 -3.39 0.90 7.84
CA VAL A 46 -2.54 1.31 6.71
C VAL A 46 -1.67 0.12 6.34
N SER A 47 -1.62 -0.23 5.06
CA SER A 47 -0.95 -1.45 4.60
C SER A 47 -0.24 -1.27 3.26
N GLY A 48 0.67 -2.20 2.99
CA GLY A 48 1.43 -2.20 1.75
C GLY A 48 2.44 -3.34 1.67
N PHE A 49 3.44 -3.13 0.82
CA PHE A 49 4.50 -4.07 0.53
C PHE A 49 5.87 -3.45 0.82
N GLY A 50 6.84 -4.27 1.19
CA GLY A 50 8.19 -3.86 1.55
C GLY A 50 8.95 -4.99 2.22
N ALA A 51 10.10 -4.69 2.81
CA ALA A 51 10.91 -5.65 3.54
C ALA A 51 11.37 -5.11 4.90
N GLY A 52 11.51 -6.01 5.89
CA GLY A 52 12.01 -5.66 7.22
C GLY A 52 11.03 -4.78 8.02
N ASN A 53 11.58 -3.87 8.82
CA ASN A 53 10.78 -2.98 9.67
C ASN A 53 10.31 -1.76 8.89
N VAL A 54 8.99 -1.60 8.82
CA VAL A 54 8.29 -0.49 8.17
C VAL A 54 7.73 0.44 9.25
N THR A 55 8.02 1.73 9.11
CA THR A 55 7.51 2.80 9.97
C THR A 55 6.50 3.63 9.21
N VAL A 56 5.31 3.79 9.76
CA VAL A 56 4.25 4.64 9.21
C VAL A 56 4.09 5.88 10.09
N SER A 57 4.09 7.06 9.47
CA SER A 57 3.93 8.34 10.14
C SER A 57 2.76 9.13 9.53
N PHE A 58 1.81 9.54 10.36
CA PHE A 58 0.66 10.33 9.94
C PHE A 58 0.01 11.05 11.12
N ALA A 59 -0.37 12.32 10.94
CA ALA A 59 -1.10 13.11 11.94
C ALA A 59 -0.52 13.04 13.37
N GLY A 60 0.81 13.10 13.49
CA GLY A 60 1.53 13.02 14.78
C GLY A 60 1.70 11.60 15.33
N GLN A 61 1.06 10.59 14.73
CA GLN A 61 1.27 9.20 15.08
C GLN A 61 2.48 8.62 14.35
N LYS A 62 3.18 7.70 15.02
CA LYS A 62 4.24 6.86 14.45
C LYS A 62 4.02 5.42 14.89
N LYS A 63 3.77 4.51 13.94
CA LYS A 63 3.53 3.08 14.20
C LYS A 63 4.52 2.25 13.37
N THR A 64 4.87 1.07 13.85
CA THR A 64 5.83 0.19 13.19
C THR A 64 5.28 -1.22 13.02
N ALA A 65 5.61 -1.85 11.89
CA ALA A 65 5.33 -3.25 11.64
C ALA A 65 6.51 -3.91 10.94
N THR A 66 6.65 -5.22 11.07
CA THR A 66 7.60 -6.00 10.29
C THR A 66 6.86 -6.63 9.11
N ALA A 67 7.42 -6.51 7.90
CA ALA A 67 6.88 -7.16 6.72
C ALA A 67 6.98 -8.69 6.86
N ASP A 68 5.94 -9.40 6.43
CA ASP A 68 5.88 -10.86 6.45
C ASP A 68 6.76 -11.50 5.36
N ALA A 69 6.76 -12.83 5.29
CA ALA A 69 7.53 -13.59 4.29
C ALA A 69 7.11 -13.29 2.82
N ASN A 70 5.92 -12.72 2.61
CA ASN A 70 5.42 -12.28 1.31
C ASN A 70 5.64 -10.78 1.08
N GLY A 71 6.37 -10.10 1.98
CA GLY A 71 6.62 -8.68 1.94
C GLY A 71 5.44 -7.81 2.35
N ARG A 72 4.35 -8.36 2.90
CA ARG A 72 3.18 -7.57 3.32
C ARG A 72 3.39 -7.00 4.71
N TRP A 73 3.00 -5.75 4.89
CA TRP A 73 2.99 -5.11 6.20
C TRP A 73 1.66 -4.39 6.42
N SER A 74 1.27 -4.25 7.69
CA SER A 74 0.14 -3.41 8.08
C SER A 74 0.34 -2.85 9.48
N VAL A 75 -0.13 -1.63 9.69
CA VAL A 75 -0.22 -1.00 11.01
C VAL A 75 -1.64 -0.50 11.23
N THR A 76 -2.04 -0.37 12.48
CA THR A 76 -3.29 0.31 12.84
C THR A 76 -2.95 1.64 13.48
N LEU A 77 -3.39 2.72 12.84
CA LEU A 77 -3.40 4.06 13.44
C LEU A 77 -4.56 4.14 14.43
N ASP A 78 -4.33 4.85 15.53
CA ASP A 78 -5.37 5.18 16.51
C ASP A 78 -6.43 6.07 15.83
N PRO A 79 -7.68 6.11 16.32
CA PRO A 79 -8.72 6.96 15.79
C PRO A 79 -8.26 8.41 15.59
N LEU A 80 -8.57 8.97 14.43
CA LEU A 80 -8.22 10.33 14.05
C LEU A 80 -9.50 11.18 13.96
N PRO A 81 -9.54 12.39 14.54
CA PRO A 81 -10.66 13.29 14.34
C PRO A 81 -10.73 13.75 12.88
N ALA A 82 -11.92 14.07 12.40
CA ALA A 82 -12.09 14.65 11.07
C ALA A 82 -11.23 15.91 10.90
N ASN A 83 -10.50 15.98 9.78
CA ASN A 83 -9.56 17.04 9.47
C ASN A 83 -9.53 17.33 7.97
N ALA A 84 -9.95 18.55 7.61
CA ALA A 84 -9.96 19.06 6.24
C ALA A 84 -8.60 19.62 5.80
N GLN A 85 -7.61 19.71 6.69
CA GLN A 85 -6.27 20.15 6.35
C GLN A 85 -5.49 19.02 5.66
N PRO A 86 -4.92 19.25 4.46
CA PRO A 86 -4.03 18.31 3.78
C PRO A 86 -2.84 17.90 4.65
N GLN A 87 -2.61 16.60 4.79
CA GLN A 87 -1.46 16.03 5.50
C GLN A 87 -0.71 15.02 4.64
N THR A 88 0.55 14.74 4.99
CA THR A 88 1.37 13.73 4.31
C THR A 88 1.38 12.44 5.11
N LEU A 89 1.01 11.33 4.47
CA LEU A 89 1.17 9.98 5.01
C LEU A 89 2.49 9.40 4.50
N THR A 90 3.40 9.04 5.39
CA THR A 90 4.74 8.55 5.02
C THR A 90 4.97 7.13 5.53
N VAL A 91 5.54 6.29 4.69
CA VAL A 91 6.10 4.98 5.05
C VAL A 91 7.60 4.98 4.81
N GLN A 92 8.35 4.37 5.73
CA GLN A 92 9.80 4.29 5.64
C GLN A 92 10.27 2.88 6.03
N ALA A 93 11.19 2.33 5.25
CA ALA A 93 11.85 1.05 5.53
C ALA A 93 13.34 1.19 5.21
N GLY A 94 14.19 1.18 6.24
CA GLY A 94 15.62 1.47 6.07
C GLY A 94 15.87 2.83 5.42
N LYS A 95 16.39 2.84 4.19
CA LYS A 95 16.67 4.07 3.41
C LYS A 95 15.54 4.42 2.43
N GLU A 96 14.62 3.50 2.16
CA GLU A 96 13.49 3.74 1.27
C GLU A 96 12.38 4.49 2.00
N GLN A 97 11.78 5.46 1.31
CA GLN A 97 10.67 6.25 1.83
C GLN A 97 9.68 6.51 0.71
N VAL A 98 8.40 6.28 0.99
CA VAL A 98 7.29 6.62 0.10
C VAL A 98 6.30 7.48 0.87
N ALA A 99 5.77 8.50 0.21
CA ALA A 99 4.81 9.43 0.80
C ALA A 99 3.60 9.61 -0.11
N LEU A 100 2.42 9.68 0.50
CA LEU A 100 1.19 10.09 -0.14
C LEU A 100 0.84 11.50 0.33
N GLN A 101 0.57 12.36 -0.63
CA GLN A 101 0.33 13.77 -0.43
C GLN A 101 -1.16 14.07 -0.40
N ASN A 102 -1.48 15.19 0.24
CA ASN A 102 -2.82 15.70 0.33
C ASN A 102 -3.80 14.65 0.88
N VAL A 103 -3.47 13.96 1.97
CA VAL A 103 -4.36 13.01 2.64
C VAL A 103 -5.23 13.77 3.64
N LEU A 104 -6.54 13.55 3.60
CA LEU A 104 -7.50 14.09 4.59
C LEU A 104 -7.98 13.02 5.55
N VAL A 105 -8.64 13.45 6.62
CA VAL A 105 -9.37 12.57 7.55
C VAL A 105 -10.84 12.96 7.54
N GLY A 106 -11.73 12.02 7.28
CA GLY A 106 -13.16 12.26 7.19
C GLY A 106 -13.94 10.97 6.96
N ASP A 107 -15.19 11.07 6.52
CA ASP A 107 -16.00 9.88 6.25
C ASP A 107 -15.69 9.27 4.88
N VAL A 108 -15.55 7.94 4.85
CA VAL A 108 -15.36 7.16 3.64
C VAL A 108 -16.57 6.27 3.42
N PHE A 109 -17.29 6.51 2.32
CA PHE A 109 -18.46 5.74 1.93
C PHE A 109 -18.13 4.85 0.74
N LEU A 110 -18.49 3.56 0.82
CA LEU A 110 -18.38 2.63 -0.30
C LEU A 110 -19.70 2.60 -1.08
N PHE A 111 -19.64 2.95 -2.36
CA PHE A 111 -20.76 2.80 -3.28
C PHE A 111 -20.53 1.60 -4.19
N ALA A 112 -21.18 0.47 -3.89
CA ALA A 112 -21.17 -0.69 -4.77
C ALA A 112 -22.24 -0.52 -5.85
N ARG A 113 -21.82 -0.30 -7.11
CA ARG A 113 -22.73 -0.32 -8.26
C ARG A 113 -22.82 -1.73 -8.82
N GLN A 114 -24.03 -2.29 -8.91
CA GLN A 114 -24.27 -3.60 -9.51
C GLN A 114 -24.46 -3.55 -11.04
N THR A 115 -24.52 -2.37 -11.66
CA THR A 115 -24.79 -2.24 -13.11
C THR A 115 -23.79 -1.34 -13.82
N SER A 116 -23.36 -1.80 -15.00
CA SER A 116 -22.65 -1.02 -16.01
C SER A 116 -23.59 0.04 -16.57
N VAL A 117 -23.67 1.19 -15.91
CA VAL A 117 -24.17 2.39 -16.58
C VAL A 117 -22.93 3.04 -17.21
N PRO A 118 -22.95 3.37 -18.51
CA PRO A 118 -21.86 4.13 -19.12
C PRO A 118 -21.61 5.41 -18.31
N ASN A 119 -20.39 5.95 -18.37
CA ASN A 119 -19.96 7.20 -17.75
C ASN A 119 -20.71 8.45 -18.27
N ALA A 120 -21.98 8.33 -18.65
CA ALA A 120 -22.84 9.44 -19.00
C ALA A 120 -23.44 10.03 -17.71
N GLU A 121 -22.91 11.20 -17.36
CA GLU A 121 -23.66 12.29 -16.73
C GLU A 121 -23.94 12.14 -15.23
N CYS A 122 -22.87 12.11 -14.43
CA CYS A 122 -22.91 12.95 -13.23
C CYS A 122 -22.74 14.38 -13.73
N GLY A 123 -23.85 15.09 -13.93
CA GLY A 123 -23.87 16.47 -14.43
C GLY A 123 -22.84 17.34 -13.70
N ALA A 124 -22.28 18.32 -14.40
CA ALA A 124 -21.20 19.20 -13.95
C ALA A 124 -21.36 19.58 -12.47
N ARG A 125 -20.72 18.79 -11.59
CA ARG A 125 -20.70 19.07 -10.17
C ARG A 125 -19.74 20.23 -10.02
N LYS A 126 -20.14 21.25 -9.27
CA LYS A 126 -19.19 22.28 -8.84
C LYS A 126 -18.05 21.55 -8.13
N ALA A 127 -16.80 21.87 -8.48
CA ALA A 127 -15.64 21.27 -7.84
C ALA A 127 -15.73 21.49 -6.33
N GLU A 128 -15.68 20.40 -5.56
CA GLU A 128 -15.77 20.41 -4.11
C GLU A 128 -14.45 19.82 -3.56
N PRO A 129 -13.51 20.67 -3.10
CA PRO A 129 -12.13 20.26 -2.79
C PRO A 129 -12.00 19.23 -1.65
N LEU A 130 -13.06 19.09 -0.84
CA LEU A 130 -13.14 18.14 0.26
C LEU A 130 -13.78 16.80 -0.15
N LEU A 131 -14.45 16.74 -1.30
CA LEU A 131 -15.05 15.52 -1.81
C LEU A 131 -14.09 14.83 -2.76
N ARG A 132 -13.85 13.54 -2.51
CA ARG A 132 -12.86 12.77 -3.23
C ARG A 132 -13.40 11.41 -3.61
N ALA A 133 -12.95 10.91 -4.74
CA ALA A 133 -13.42 9.64 -5.29
C ALA A 133 -12.26 8.80 -5.79
N ILE A 134 -12.38 7.49 -5.58
CA ILE A 134 -11.60 6.45 -6.22
C ILE A 134 -12.57 5.48 -6.87
N SER A 135 -12.24 5.03 -8.07
CA SER A 135 -12.94 3.93 -8.75
C SER A 135 -12.06 2.70 -8.74
N ILE A 136 -12.61 1.58 -8.26
CA ILE A 136 -11.94 0.29 -8.30
C ILE A 136 -12.72 -0.61 -9.27
N LYS A 137 -12.07 -1.00 -10.36
CA LYS A 137 -12.57 -1.95 -11.34
C LYS A 137 -12.45 -3.35 -10.80
N THR A 138 -13.55 -4.10 -10.86
CA THR A 138 -13.53 -5.54 -10.59
C THR A 138 -12.84 -6.25 -11.74
N ILE A 139 -11.71 -6.90 -11.47
CA ILE A 139 -10.99 -7.72 -12.43
C ILE A 139 -11.12 -9.18 -11.97
N PRO A 140 -11.75 -10.06 -12.77
CA PRO A 140 -11.84 -11.48 -12.44
C PRO A 140 -10.44 -12.10 -12.35
N ALA A 141 -10.22 -12.91 -11.32
CA ALA A 141 -9.00 -13.69 -11.15
C ALA A 141 -9.38 -15.12 -10.76
N THR A 142 -8.65 -16.10 -11.26
CA THR A 142 -8.84 -17.52 -10.94
C THR A 142 -8.27 -17.89 -9.58
N GLU A 143 -7.42 -17.04 -9.01
CA GLU A 143 -6.74 -17.25 -7.73
C GLU A 143 -6.78 -15.96 -6.88
N PRO A 144 -6.75 -16.07 -5.54
CA PRO A 144 -6.66 -14.92 -4.65
C PRO A 144 -5.45 -14.04 -4.99
N GLN A 145 -5.70 -12.78 -5.31
CA GLN A 145 -4.63 -11.84 -5.63
C GLN A 145 -4.04 -11.23 -4.34
N PRO A 146 -2.71 -11.03 -4.28
CA PRO A 146 -2.09 -10.45 -3.11
C PRO A 146 -2.41 -8.96 -2.93
N ASP A 147 -2.71 -8.27 -4.03
CA ASP A 147 -3.08 -6.86 -4.13
C ASP A 147 -4.00 -6.67 -5.34
N LEU A 148 -4.54 -5.46 -5.52
CA LEU A 148 -5.23 -5.11 -6.77
C LEU A 148 -4.26 -5.13 -7.95
N ALA A 149 -4.78 -5.37 -9.16
CA ALA A 149 -4.01 -5.15 -10.38
C ALA A 149 -3.72 -3.64 -10.56
N VAL A 150 -2.68 -3.30 -11.32
CA VAL A 150 -2.25 -1.90 -11.52
C VAL A 150 -3.40 -1.07 -12.09
N GLU A 151 -4.06 -1.63 -13.09
CA GLU A 151 -5.14 -1.04 -13.88
C GLU A 151 -6.52 -1.09 -13.19
N ALA A 152 -6.59 -1.72 -12.01
CA ALA A 152 -7.83 -1.86 -11.27
C ALA A 152 -8.24 -0.56 -10.56
N THR A 153 -7.32 0.38 -10.35
CA THR A 153 -7.60 1.62 -9.60
C THR A 153 -7.47 2.85 -10.49
N SER A 154 -8.36 3.83 -10.32
CA SER A 154 -8.21 5.15 -10.93
C SER A 154 -7.21 6.05 -10.20
N GLY A 155 -6.80 5.68 -8.98
CA GLY A 155 -6.29 6.62 -7.99
C GLY A 155 -7.40 7.52 -7.43
N TRP A 156 -7.11 8.19 -6.32
CA TRP A 156 -8.02 9.17 -5.73
C TRP A 156 -7.93 10.52 -6.45
N THR A 157 -9.08 11.11 -6.72
CA THR A 157 -9.21 12.45 -7.31
C THR A 157 -10.14 13.32 -6.48
N SER A 158 -9.90 14.63 -6.47
CA SER A 158 -10.91 15.60 -6.06
C SER A 158 -12.07 15.59 -7.07
N LEU A 159 -13.29 15.80 -6.58
CA LEU A 159 -14.49 15.99 -7.38
C LEU A 159 -14.77 17.47 -7.68
#